data_AF-A0A520A7Z4-F1
#
_entry.id   AF-A0A520A7Z4-F1
#
_cell.length_a   1.000
_cell.length_b   1.000
_cell.length_c   1.000
_cell.angle_alpha   90.00
_cell.angle_beta   90.00
_cell.angle_gamma   90.00
#
_symmetry.space_group_name_H-M   'P 1'
#
loop_
_entity.id
_entity.type
_entity.pdbx_description
1 polymer ?
#
loop_
_entity_poly.entity_id
_entity_poly.type
_entity_poly.pdbx_seq_one_letter_code
_entity_poly.pdbx_strand_id
1 'polypeptide(L)'
;MASHQLAPGPPASLEALEAVLVQEYGYTLDRTTLAANPVAVAGRLRSVFRPQTKTLLLLASLTRGQQAFVLGREIGFNYLKLKERHYASPNTLELRSFEEVLNNFRASYFASALLMEEDSLVRDLAKVVGAKKWQPAALLALLTRYDVSAEMLLQRLAALLPKHFGLTSLFFLRFDQRQADAAFDLTKELHLSRLHNPHRNELHEHYCRRWVSLRLLAEARAAAAQAGPAALPTTLLDVQRSRYLGTDDEYFCLTLARAGAPDAPAMSVTIGLRCDEALQQQFKFLADLTAFPLTIVNETCERCPLTDCQERAAPPVQVQRAARRAAYEAAVAALVAG
;
A
#
# COMPACT_ATOMS: atom_id res chain seq x y z
N MET A 1 -22.31 6.24 12.20
CA MET A 1 -22.29 7.71 12.01
C MET A 1 -23.45 8.42 12.72
N ALA A 2 -24.65 7.84 12.80
CA ALA A 2 -25.80 8.48 13.45
C ALA A 2 -25.67 8.75 14.97
N SER A 3 -24.79 8.04 15.70
CA SER A 3 -24.64 8.21 17.16
C SER A 3 -23.71 9.34 17.61
N HIS A 4 -22.83 9.87 16.74
CA HIS A 4 -21.69 10.71 17.16
C HIS A 4 -21.57 12.07 16.44
N GLN A 5 -22.61 12.50 15.70
CA GLN A 5 -22.68 13.80 15.01
C GLN A 5 -21.40 14.22 14.25
N LEU A 6 -20.68 13.28 13.64
CA LEU A 6 -19.54 13.61 12.79
C LEU A 6 -20.06 14.32 11.52
N ALA A 7 -19.54 15.52 11.25
CA ALA A 7 -19.98 16.36 10.15
C ALA A 7 -20.00 15.58 8.81
N PRO A 8 -21.06 15.72 8.00
CA PRO A 8 -21.20 14.97 6.75
C PRO A 8 -20.35 15.63 5.66
N GLY A 9 -19.08 15.24 5.54
CA GLY A 9 -18.27 15.62 4.38
C GLY A 9 -16.76 15.41 4.58
N PRO A 10 -16.03 15.00 3.52
CA PRO A 10 -14.59 14.96 3.55
C PRO A 10 -13.97 16.38 3.39
N PRO A 11 -12.81 16.64 4.00
CA PRO A 11 -12.09 15.72 4.88
C PRO A 11 -12.65 15.74 6.31
N ALA A 12 -12.57 14.62 7.03
CA ALA A 12 -13.08 14.52 8.40
C ALA A 12 -12.46 15.58 9.33
N SER A 13 -13.26 16.28 10.15
CA SER A 13 -12.79 17.30 11.10
C SER A 13 -11.96 16.67 12.21
N LEU A 14 -10.76 17.22 12.45
CA LEU A 14 -9.92 16.78 13.56
C LEU A 14 -10.60 17.07 14.89
N GLU A 15 -11.19 18.26 15.02
CA GLU A 15 -11.88 18.72 16.21
C GLU A 15 -13.03 17.78 16.59
N ALA A 16 -13.78 17.31 15.59
CA ALA A 16 -14.85 16.35 15.80
C ALA A 16 -14.31 14.96 16.25
N LEU A 17 -13.23 14.46 15.64
CA LEU A 17 -12.60 13.21 16.04
C LEU A 17 -12.02 13.28 17.46
N GLU A 18 -11.40 14.41 17.80
CA GLU A 18 -10.89 14.69 19.15
C GLU A 18 -12.02 14.78 20.17
N ALA A 19 -13.10 15.48 19.84
CA ALA A 19 -14.27 15.58 20.70
C ALA A 19 -14.84 14.19 21.03
N VAL A 20 -14.97 13.30 20.06
CA VAL A 20 -15.40 11.91 20.29
C VAL A 20 -14.47 11.19 21.29
N LEU A 21 -13.15 11.27 21.09
CA LEU A 21 -12.19 10.63 22.00
C LEU A 21 -12.25 11.20 23.43
N VAL A 22 -12.29 12.52 23.55
CA VAL A 22 -12.26 13.22 24.85
C VAL A 22 -13.60 13.06 25.58
N GLN A 23 -14.71 13.39 24.93
CA GLN A 23 -16.03 13.49 25.56
C GLN A 23 -16.67 12.12 25.80
N GLU A 24 -16.50 11.17 24.88
CA GLU A 24 -17.18 9.87 24.97
C GLU A 24 -16.29 8.76 25.53
N TYR A 25 -15.02 8.74 25.13
CA TYR A 25 -14.09 7.69 25.55
C TYR A 25 -13.17 8.09 26.71
N GLY A 26 -13.22 9.37 27.13
CA GLY A 26 -12.49 9.90 28.28
C GLY A 26 -10.99 9.98 28.06
N TYR A 27 -10.57 10.33 26.84
CA TYR A 27 -9.16 10.50 26.50
C TYR A 27 -8.63 11.87 26.93
N THR A 28 -7.35 11.92 27.26
CA THR A 28 -6.56 13.16 27.29
C THR A 28 -5.62 13.18 26.09
N LEU A 29 -5.57 14.28 25.36
CA LEU A 29 -4.67 14.45 24.22
C LEU A 29 -3.44 15.26 24.62
N ASP A 30 -2.26 14.72 24.38
CA ASP A 30 -0.98 15.37 24.65
C ASP A 30 -0.20 15.51 23.35
N ARG A 31 0.11 16.75 22.98
CA ARG A 31 0.77 17.08 21.72
C ARG A 31 2.26 17.45 21.87
N THR A 32 2.78 17.46 23.08
CA THR A 32 4.10 18.01 23.40
C THR A 32 5.07 16.94 23.89
N THR A 33 4.62 16.01 24.73
CA THR A 33 5.50 15.04 25.40
C THR A 33 6.28 14.17 24.42
N LEU A 34 5.65 13.76 23.31
CA LEU A 34 6.29 12.88 22.33
C LEU A 34 7.36 13.62 21.50
N ALA A 35 7.18 14.92 21.25
CA ALA A 35 8.12 15.71 20.46
C ALA A 35 9.46 15.93 21.18
N ALA A 36 9.44 15.95 22.52
CA ALA A 36 10.65 16.11 23.34
C ALA A 36 11.45 14.80 23.51
N ASN A 37 10.98 13.67 22.96
CA ASN A 37 11.58 12.36 23.18
C ASN A 37 12.51 11.94 22.01
N PRO A 38 13.82 11.78 22.23
CA PRO A 38 14.77 11.38 21.18
C PRO A 38 14.44 10.03 20.52
N VAL A 39 13.92 9.08 21.29
CA VAL A 39 13.52 7.74 20.79
C VAL A 39 12.30 7.86 19.87
N ALA A 40 11.38 8.79 20.14
CA ALA A 40 10.24 9.04 19.28
C ALA A 40 10.66 9.64 17.93
N VAL A 41 11.65 10.54 17.93
CA VAL A 41 12.22 11.11 16.71
C VAL A 41 12.95 10.02 15.90
N ALA A 42 13.82 9.24 16.54
CA ALA A 42 14.56 8.17 15.88
C ALA A 42 13.65 7.05 15.33
N GLY A 43 12.66 6.63 16.13
CA GLY A 43 11.66 5.62 15.74
C GLY A 43 10.56 6.15 14.83
N ARG A 44 10.57 7.45 14.48
CA ARG A 44 9.55 8.13 13.67
C ARG A 44 8.13 7.88 14.20
N LEU A 45 8.00 7.81 15.53
CA LEU A 45 6.74 7.57 16.22
C LEU A 45 5.78 8.72 15.93
N ARG A 46 4.61 8.38 15.43
CA ARG A 46 3.48 9.31 15.23
C ARG A 46 2.67 9.48 16.50
N SER A 47 2.47 8.38 17.25
CA SER A 47 1.68 8.41 18.48
C SER A 47 2.03 7.30 19.46
N VAL A 48 1.72 7.53 20.73
CA VAL A 48 1.77 6.54 21.82
C VAL A 48 0.51 6.66 22.68
N PHE A 49 -0.20 5.56 22.90
CA PHE A 49 -1.35 5.50 23.81
C PHE A 49 -0.94 4.94 25.17
N ARG A 50 -1.25 5.68 26.25
CA ARG A 50 -1.03 5.28 27.65
C ARG A 50 -2.35 4.77 28.23
N PRO A 51 -2.54 3.45 28.39
CA PRO A 51 -3.84 2.90 28.80
C PRO A 51 -4.23 3.27 30.24
N GLN A 52 -3.26 3.38 31.16
CA GLN A 52 -3.53 3.67 32.57
C GLN A 52 -4.17 5.05 32.78
N THR A 53 -3.75 6.04 32.00
CA THR A 53 -4.22 7.43 32.10
C THR A 53 -5.16 7.81 30.96
N LYS A 54 -5.47 6.87 30.05
CA LYS A 54 -6.15 7.14 28.76
C LYS A 54 -5.58 8.34 28.00
N THR A 55 -4.25 8.50 28.03
CA THR A 55 -3.60 9.63 27.36
C THR A 55 -3.07 9.20 26.00
N LEU A 56 -3.48 9.88 24.94
CA LEU A 56 -2.89 9.74 23.61
C LEU A 56 -1.82 10.82 23.42
N LEU A 57 -0.57 10.39 23.37
CA LEU A 57 0.54 11.24 22.93
C LEU A 57 0.54 11.26 21.41
N LEU A 58 0.36 12.41 20.79
CA LEU A 58 0.25 12.59 19.34
C LEU A 58 1.22 13.67 18.87
N LEU A 59 2.08 13.37 17.91
CA LEU A 59 2.97 14.40 17.36
C LEU A 59 2.16 15.50 16.63
N ALA A 60 2.34 16.75 17.05
CA ALA A 60 1.72 17.90 16.40
C ALA A 60 2.24 18.18 14.98
N SER A 61 3.47 17.73 14.67
CA SER A 61 4.11 17.90 13.36
C SER A 61 3.55 17.00 12.26
N LEU A 62 2.66 16.06 12.60
CA LEU A 62 1.99 15.22 11.63
C LEU A 62 1.08 16.05 10.73
N THR A 63 0.99 15.66 9.47
CA THR A 63 -0.02 16.21 8.56
C THR A 63 -1.43 15.98 9.11
N ARG A 64 -2.38 16.83 8.72
CA ARG A 64 -3.78 16.74 9.13
C ARG A 64 -4.36 15.34 8.90
N GLY A 65 -4.18 14.76 7.71
CA GLY A 65 -4.60 13.40 7.40
C GLY A 65 -3.95 12.30 8.28
N GLN A 66 -2.67 12.46 8.64
CA GLN A 66 -2.01 11.52 9.57
C GLN A 66 -2.58 11.63 10.99
N GLN A 67 -2.87 12.84 11.47
CA GLN A 67 -3.53 13.03 12.76
C GLN A 67 -4.93 12.42 12.74
N ALA A 68 -5.71 12.69 11.69
CA ALA A 68 -7.05 12.13 11.51
C ALA A 68 -7.03 10.60 11.52
N PHE A 69 -6.05 9.98 10.87
CA PHE A 69 -5.89 8.53 10.88
C PHE A 69 -5.57 7.97 12.26
N VAL A 70 -4.66 8.61 13.01
CA VAL A 70 -4.35 8.16 14.38
C VAL A 70 -5.58 8.28 15.29
N LEU A 71 -6.26 9.42 15.27
CA LEU A 71 -7.47 9.65 16.07
C LEU A 71 -8.58 8.66 15.68
N GLY A 72 -8.85 8.51 14.38
CA GLY A 72 -9.84 7.55 13.87
C GLY A 72 -9.53 6.10 14.25
N ARG A 73 -8.24 5.73 14.33
CA ARG A 73 -7.83 4.39 14.78
C ARG A 73 -8.09 4.20 16.26
N GLU A 74 -7.84 5.21 17.11
CA GLU A 74 -8.21 5.17 18.53
C GLU A 74 -9.72 5.05 18.72
N ILE A 75 -10.52 5.79 17.94
CA ILE A 75 -11.98 5.64 17.94
C ILE A 75 -12.36 4.21 17.56
N GLY A 76 -11.72 3.65 16.54
CA GLY A 76 -11.93 2.26 16.10
C GLY A 76 -11.64 1.24 17.19
N PHE A 77 -10.54 1.37 17.94
CA PHE A 77 -10.24 0.50 19.08
C PHE A 77 -11.35 0.52 20.13
N ASN A 78 -11.89 1.71 20.46
CA ASN A 78 -12.94 1.85 21.45
C ASN A 78 -14.30 1.35 20.94
N TYR A 79 -14.73 1.80 19.76
CA TYR A 79 -16.02 1.46 19.17
C TYR A 79 -16.17 -0.05 18.94
N LEU A 80 -15.11 -0.70 18.42
CA LEU A 80 -15.09 -2.14 18.19
C LEU A 80 -14.72 -2.95 19.44
N LYS A 81 -14.46 -2.30 20.58
CA LYS A 81 -14.10 -2.92 21.87
C LYS A 81 -12.87 -3.84 21.77
N LEU A 82 -11.87 -3.43 21.01
CA LEU A 82 -10.66 -4.21 20.75
C LEU A 82 -9.66 -4.02 21.89
N LYS A 83 -9.35 -5.10 22.61
CA LYS A 83 -8.53 -5.05 23.83
C LYS A 83 -7.04 -5.26 23.57
N GLU A 84 -6.67 -6.31 22.83
CA GLU A 84 -5.27 -6.57 22.50
C GLU A 84 -4.81 -5.65 21.38
N ARG A 85 -3.78 -4.83 21.65
CA ARG A 85 -3.33 -3.79 20.73
C ARG A 85 -1.91 -3.33 21.02
N HIS A 86 -1.24 -2.84 19.97
CA HIS A 86 -0.02 -2.05 20.12
C HIS A 86 -0.35 -0.66 20.65
N TYR A 87 0.56 -0.13 21.48
CA TYR A 87 0.44 1.20 22.07
C TYR A 87 1.19 2.27 21.29
N ALA A 88 2.13 1.91 20.42
CA ALA A 88 2.91 2.83 19.61
C ALA A 88 2.57 2.72 18.12
N SER A 89 2.73 3.81 17.38
CA SER A 89 2.47 3.86 15.93
C SER A 89 3.48 4.74 15.22
N PRO A 90 4.21 4.24 14.19
CA PRO A 90 4.32 2.83 13.85
C PRO A 90 4.83 2.00 15.03
N ASN A 91 4.40 0.74 15.13
CA ASN A 91 4.98 -0.17 16.11
C ASN A 91 6.28 -0.74 15.52
N THR A 92 7.39 -0.50 16.20
CA THR A 92 8.72 -1.02 15.82
C THR A 92 9.17 -2.17 16.73
N LEU A 93 8.33 -2.58 17.69
CA LEU A 93 8.60 -3.67 18.61
C LEU A 93 8.08 -4.99 18.06
N GLU A 94 8.61 -6.09 18.61
CA GLU A 94 8.14 -7.44 18.29
C GLU A 94 6.63 -7.59 18.53
N LEU A 95 5.98 -8.33 17.63
CA LEU A 95 4.56 -8.62 17.70
C LEU A 95 4.32 -9.67 18.80
N ARG A 96 3.36 -9.43 19.70
CA ARG A 96 3.16 -10.31 20.87
C ARG A 96 2.12 -11.40 20.63
N SER A 97 1.11 -11.13 19.81
CA SER A 97 0.04 -12.08 19.50
C SER A 97 -0.56 -11.84 18.10
N PHE A 98 -1.27 -12.84 17.58
CA PHE A 98 -2.04 -12.70 16.34
C PHE A 98 -3.20 -11.70 16.52
N GLU A 99 -3.87 -11.73 17.66
CA GLU A 99 -4.97 -10.85 18.03
C GLU A 99 -4.53 -9.39 18.01
N GLU A 100 -3.32 -9.08 18.46
CA GLU A 100 -2.75 -7.74 18.41
C GLU A 100 -2.64 -7.22 16.96
N VAL A 101 -2.16 -8.07 16.05
CA VAL A 101 -2.04 -7.75 14.62
C VAL A 101 -3.43 -7.57 13.99
N LEU A 102 -4.35 -8.50 14.25
CA LEU A 102 -5.71 -8.48 13.70
C LEU A 102 -6.50 -7.26 14.19
N ASN A 103 -6.40 -6.92 15.47
CA ASN A 103 -7.08 -5.77 16.05
C ASN A 103 -6.52 -4.46 15.51
N ASN A 104 -5.19 -4.37 15.33
CA ASN A 104 -4.57 -3.22 14.69
C ASN A 104 -5.05 -3.06 13.23
N PHE A 105 -5.20 -4.17 12.49
CA PHE A 105 -5.80 -4.16 11.15
C PHE A 105 -7.24 -3.65 11.17
N ARG A 106 -8.10 -4.21 12.04
CA ARG A 106 -9.51 -3.81 12.19
C ARG A 106 -9.65 -2.32 12.55
N ALA A 107 -8.87 -1.83 13.50
CA ALA A 107 -8.89 -0.42 13.88
C ALA A 107 -8.38 0.50 12.74
N SER A 108 -7.36 0.07 11.99
CA SER A 108 -6.83 0.82 10.83
C SER A 108 -7.83 0.85 9.66
N TYR A 109 -8.53 -0.26 9.42
CA TYR A 109 -9.61 -0.34 8.45
C TYR A 109 -10.78 0.57 8.86
N PHE A 110 -11.19 0.52 10.13
CA PHE A 110 -12.21 1.41 10.68
C PHE A 110 -11.85 2.88 10.47
N ALA A 111 -10.62 3.28 10.81
CA ALA A 111 -10.15 4.65 10.59
C ALA A 111 -10.26 5.05 9.12
N SER A 112 -9.83 4.18 8.20
CA SER A 112 -9.92 4.45 6.76
C SER A 112 -11.37 4.59 6.29
N ALA A 113 -12.29 3.73 6.76
CA ALA A 113 -13.71 3.82 6.44
C ALA A 113 -14.40 5.05 7.05
N LEU A 114 -13.94 5.49 8.23
CA LEU A 114 -14.40 6.71 8.88
C LEU A 114 -14.00 7.95 8.09
N LEU A 115 -12.75 8.01 7.63
CA LEU A 115 -12.21 9.14 6.88
C LEU A 115 -12.68 9.18 5.43
N MET A 116 -12.96 8.00 4.85
CA MET A 116 -13.47 7.83 3.49
C MET A 116 -14.79 7.08 3.54
N GLU A 117 -15.84 7.83 3.88
CA GLU A 117 -17.22 7.38 3.91
C GLU A 117 -17.57 6.68 2.59
N GLU A 118 -18.25 5.53 2.69
CA GLU A 118 -18.44 4.59 1.61
C GLU A 118 -19.16 5.19 0.41
N ASP A 119 -20.33 5.80 0.63
CA ASP A 119 -21.15 6.31 -0.46
C ASP A 119 -20.49 7.50 -1.15
N SER A 120 -19.84 8.37 -0.38
CA SER A 120 -19.07 9.50 -0.89
C SER A 120 -17.91 9.05 -1.76
N LEU A 121 -17.10 8.10 -1.27
CA LEU A 121 -15.96 7.60 -2.03
C LEU A 121 -16.40 6.83 -3.27
N VAL A 122 -17.46 6.01 -3.19
CA VAL A 122 -18.00 5.29 -4.35
C VAL A 122 -18.49 6.27 -5.41
N ARG A 123 -19.22 7.34 -5.04
CA ARG A 123 -19.65 8.37 -6.00
C ARG A 123 -18.49 9.08 -6.67
N ASP A 124 -17.45 9.42 -5.93
CA ASP A 124 -16.29 10.12 -6.50
C ASP A 124 -15.43 9.18 -7.37
N LEU A 125 -15.26 7.92 -6.94
CA LEU A 125 -14.57 6.90 -7.71
C LEU A 125 -15.30 6.58 -9.01
N ALA A 126 -16.64 6.51 -8.99
CA ALA A 126 -17.47 6.30 -10.18
C ALA A 126 -17.21 7.38 -11.26
N LYS A 127 -16.94 8.63 -10.87
CA LYS A 127 -16.54 9.69 -11.80
C LYS A 127 -15.16 9.45 -12.41
N VAL A 128 -14.20 8.99 -11.60
CA VAL A 128 -12.84 8.69 -12.05
C VAL A 128 -12.85 7.53 -13.05
N VAL A 129 -13.46 6.41 -12.69
CA VAL A 129 -13.49 5.20 -13.55
C VAL A 129 -14.44 5.36 -14.74
N GLY A 130 -15.46 6.21 -14.62
CA GLY A 130 -16.39 6.55 -15.71
C GLY A 130 -15.81 7.46 -16.79
N ALA A 131 -14.64 8.07 -16.56
CA ALA A 131 -13.99 8.93 -17.54
C ALA A 131 -13.53 8.13 -18.77
N LYS A 132 -13.80 8.64 -19.97
CA LYS A 132 -13.41 7.98 -21.24
C LYS A 132 -11.91 8.10 -21.56
N LYS A 133 -11.20 9.00 -20.89
CA LYS A 133 -9.77 9.24 -21.07
C LYS A 133 -9.07 9.16 -19.72
N TRP A 134 -7.86 8.61 -19.71
CA TRP A 134 -7.03 8.54 -18.51
C TRP A 134 -6.73 9.94 -17.99
N GLN A 135 -7.07 10.19 -16.72
CA GLN A 135 -6.93 11.47 -16.06
C GLN A 135 -6.27 11.28 -14.69
N PRO A 136 -4.93 11.19 -14.63
CA PRO A 136 -4.21 10.91 -13.39
C PRO A 136 -4.51 11.95 -12.29
N ALA A 137 -4.73 13.20 -12.67
CA ALA A 137 -5.08 14.28 -11.75
C ALA A 137 -6.40 14.03 -10.99
N ALA A 138 -7.38 13.36 -11.62
CA ALA A 138 -8.67 13.07 -10.97
C ALA A 138 -8.51 12.07 -9.82
N LEU A 139 -7.63 11.09 -9.98
CA LEU A 139 -7.30 10.14 -8.93
C LEU A 139 -6.47 10.80 -7.81
N LEU A 140 -5.48 11.62 -8.17
CA LEU A 140 -4.70 12.39 -7.19
C LEU A 140 -5.59 13.35 -6.38
N ALA A 141 -6.62 13.92 -7.01
CA ALA A 141 -7.59 14.78 -6.33
C ALA A 141 -8.37 14.05 -5.22
N LEU A 142 -8.51 12.71 -5.26
CA LEU A 142 -9.10 11.94 -4.16
C LEU A 142 -8.22 12.00 -2.90
N LEU A 143 -6.90 11.96 -3.04
CA LEU A 143 -5.98 12.09 -1.90
C LEU A 143 -6.18 13.43 -1.19
N THR A 144 -6.29 14.50 -1.96
CA THR A 144 -6.52 15.86 -1.44
C THR A 144 -7.91 16.02 -0.85
N ARG A 145 -8.95 15.53 -1.54
CA ARG A 145 -10.34 15.67 -1.10
C ARG A 145 -10.60 14.99 0.24
N TYR A 146 -10.07 13.79 0.43
CA TYR A 146 -10.25 13.02 1.66
C TYR A 146 -9.16 13.31 2.71
N ASP A 147 -8.10 14.04 2.33
CA ASP A 147 -6.92 14.31 3.16
C ASP A 147 -6.32 13.02 3.72
N VAL A 148 -6.01 12.08 2.81
CA VAL A 148 -5.53 10.72 3.15
C VAL A 148 -4.24 10.39 2.42
N SER A 149 -3.50 9.43 2.96
CA SER A 149 -2.32 8.88 2.30
C SER A 149 -2.68 7.97 1.12
N ALA A 150 -1.72 7.79 0.21
CA ALA A 150 -1.83 6.84 -0.92
C ALA A 150 -2.24 5.43 -0.46
N GLU A 151 -1.63 4.95 0.62
CA GLU A 151 -1.94 3.63 1.18
C GLU A 151 -3.39 3.54 1.66
N MET A 152 -3.85 4.52 2.43
CA MET A 152 -5.22 4.55 2.93
C MET A 152 -6.21 4.51 1.77
N LEU A 153 -5.99 5.34 0.75
CA LEU A 153 -6.85 5.38 -0.43
C LEU A 153 -6.87 4.02 -1.14
N LEU A 154 -5.71 3.48 -1.55
CA LEU A 154 -5.67 2.24 -2.33
C LEU A 154 -6.14 1.02 -1.53
N GLN A 155 -5.89 0.96 -0.22
CA GLN A 155 -6.47 -0.09 0.64
C GLN A 155 -8.00 0.02 0.71
N ARG A 156 -8.53 1.25 0.79
CA ARG A 156 -9.98 1.48 0.76
C ARG A 156 -10.58 1.10 -0.60
N LEU A 157 -9.90 1.41 -1.71
CA LEU A 157 -10.30 0.97 -3.05
C LEU A 157 -10.33 -0.55 -3.15
N ALA A 158 -9.30 -1.25 -2.67
CA ALA A 158 -9.26 -2.72 -2.68
C ALA A 158 -10.45 -3.35 -1.92
N ALA A 159 -10.99 -2.66 -0.92
CA ALA A 159 -12.17 -3.12 -0.19
C ALA A 159 -13.51 -2.78 -0.89
N LEU A 160 -13.57 -1.70 -1.66
CA LEU A 160 -14.82 -1.22 -2.28
C LEU A 160 -15.02 -1.69 -3.72
N LEU A 161 -13.94 -1.89 -4.47
CA LEU A 161 -13.99 -2.32 -5.87
C LEU A 161 -14.73 -3.67 -6.07
N PRO A 162 -14.52 -4.71 -5.25
CA PRO A 162 -15.29 -5.95 -5.39
C PRO A 162 -16.78 -5.74 -5.15
N LYS A 163 -17.13 -5.00 -4.10
CA LYS A 163 -18.52 -4.83 -3.65
C LYS A 163 -19.35 -3.94 -4.59
N HIS A 164 -18.77 -2.82 -5.05
CA HIS A 164 -19.50 -1.78 -5.78
C HIS A 164 -19.27 -1.79 -7.29
N PHE A 165 -18.16 -2.40 -7.74
CA PHE A 165 -17.78 -2.44 -9.15
C PHE A 165 -17.64 -3.87 -9.68
N GLY A 166 -17.83 -4.90 -8.85
CA GLY A 166 -17.73 -6.30 -9.27
C GLY A 166 -16.31 -6.76 -9.60
N LEU A 167 -15.28 -5.98 -9.26
CA LEU A 167 -13.89 -6.32 -9.57
C LEU A 167 -13.29 -7.18 -8.44
N THR A 168 -13.48 -8.49 -8.52
CA THR A 168 -13.02 -9.45 -7.49
C THR A 168 -11.59 -9.97 -7.72
N SER A 169 -11.09 -9.88 -8.95
CA SER A 169 -9.73 -10.27 -9.31
C SER A 169 -8.77 -9.11 -9.20
N LEU A 170 -8.35 -8.86 -7.96
CA LEU A 170 -7.39 -7.83 -7.61
C LEU A 170 -6.35 -8.28 -6.60
N PHE A 171 -5.24 -7.54 -6.59
CA PHE A 171 -4.22 -7.61 -5.55
C PHE A 171 -3.85 -6.22 -5.05
N PHE A 172 -3.29 -6.15 -3.84
CA PHE A 172 -2.70 -4.94 -3.26
C PHE A 172 -1.27 -5.24 -2.81
N LEU A 173 -0.33 -4.37 -3.15
CA LEU A 173 1.07 -4.44 -2.74
C LEU A 173 1.51 -3.15 -2.09
N ARG A 174 2.33 -3.26 -1.05
CA ARG A 174 3.09 -2.15 -0.49
C ARG A 174 4.55 -2.52 -0.44
N PHE A 175 5.39 -1.74 -1.12
CA PHE A 175 6.83 -1.79 -0.93
C PHE A 175 7.29 -0.63 -0.06
N ASP A 176 8.14 -0.94 0.91
CA ASP A 176 8.91 0.06 1.63
C ASP A 176 10.38 -0.06 1.25
N GLN A 177 11.09 1.07 1.32
CA GLN A 177 12.54 1.10 1.16
C GLN A 177 13.10 2.09 2.16
N ARG A 178 13.91 1.60 3.12
CA ARG A 178 14.38 2.42 4.26
C ARG A 178 15.19 3.65 3.84
N GLN A 179 16.05 3.50 2.84
CA GLN A 179 16.91 4.53 2.26
C GLN A 179 17.28 4.11 0.82
N ALA A 180 17.89 5.00 0.03
CA ALA A 180 18.09 4.80 -1.41
C ALA A 180 18.85 3.52 -1.82
N ASP A 181 19.82 3.09 -1.00
CA ASP A 181 20.66 1.90 -1.18
C ASP A 181 20.09 0.64 -0.52
N ALA A 182 19.02 0.76 0.27
CA ALA A 182 18.40 -0.38 0.92
C ALA A 182 17.64 -1.27 -0.07
N ALA A 183 17.50 -2.55 0.26
CA ALA A 183 16.62 -3.46 -0.46
C ALA A 183 15.15 -3.00 -0.40
N PHE A 184 14.35 -3.49 -1.34
CA PHE A 184 12.91 -3.25 -1.36
C PHE A 184 12.21 -4.34 -0.55
N ASP A 185 11.41 -3.91 0.41
CA ASP A 185 10.68 -4.80 1.29
C ASP A 185 9.20 -4.77 0.91
N LEU A 186 8.65 -5.89 0.43
CA LEU A 186 7.19 -6.02 0.31
C LEU A 186 6.64 -6.13 1.74
N THR A 187 6.06 -5.06 2.28
CA THR A 187 5.61 -5.03 3.68
C THR A 187 4.14 -5.36 3.84
N LYS A 188 3.33 -5.20 2.80
CA LYS A 188 1.92 -5.65 2.78
C LYS A 188 1.56 -6.24 1.44
N GLU A 189 0.78 -7.31 1.49
CA GLU A 189 0.27 -8.03 0.35
C GLU A 189 -1.15 -8.50 0.66
N LEU A 190 -2.05 -8.40 -0.30
CA LEU A 190 -3.40 -8.94 -0.23
C LEU A 190 -3.80 -9.41 -1.63
N HIS A 191 -4.33 -10.63 -1.72
CA HIS A 191 -4.97 -11.18 -2.92
C HIS A 191 -6.40 -11.58 -2.58
N LEU A 192 -7.38 -11.06 -3.32
CA LEU A 192 -8.80 -11.32 -3.01
C LEU A 192 -9.38 -12.56 -3.71
N SER A 193 -8.75 -13.04 -4.78
CA SER A 193 -9.14 -14.27 -5.44
C SER A 193 -7.91 -14.99 -5.97
N ARG A 194 -7.87 -16.33 -5.81
CA ARG A 194 -6.80 -17.26 -6.26
C ARG A 194 -5.40 -16.96 -5.69
N LEU A 195 -4.47 -17.92 -5.81
CA LEU A 195 -3.03 -17.64 -5.74
C LEU A 195 -2.67 -16.88 -7.01
N HIS A 196 -2.62 -15.55 -6.94
CA HIS A 196 -2.15 -14.71 -8.03
C HIS A 196 -0.73 -14.25 -7.75
N ASN A 197 0.12 -14.28 -8.76
CA ASN A 197 1.36 -13.53 -8.72
C ASN A 197 1.05 -12.03 -8.72
N PRO A 198 1.74 -11.21 -7.90
CA PRO A 198 2.97 -11.54 -7.19
C PRO A 198 2.82 -11.81 -5.69
N HIS A 199 3.75 -12.62 -5.15
CA HIS A 199 3.81 -12.97 -3.73
C HIS A 199 5.06 -12.44 -3.02
N ARG A 200 4.95 -12.27 -1.70
CA ARG A 200 6.09 -12.01 -0.82
C ARG A 200 7.11 -13.13 -0.97
N ASN A 201 8.32 -12.69 -1.19
CA ASN A 201 9.45 -13.57 -1.35
C ASN A 201 10.16 -13.79 -0.02
N GLU A 202 9.96 -14.96 0.58
CA GLU A 202 10.62 -15.38 1.83
C GLU A 202 12.08 -15.82 1.62
N LEU A 203 12.51 -15.99 0.36
CA LEU A 203 13.84 -16.50 0.01
C LEU A 203 14.88 -15.40 -0.25
N HIS A 204 14.58 -14.14 0.10
CA HIS A 204 15.44 -12.97 -0.12
C HIS A 204 15.90 -12.77 -1.58
N GLU A 205 15.16 -13.30 -2.55
CA GLU A 205 15.43 -13.07 -3.98
C GLU A 205 14.93 -11.67 -4.40
N HIS A 206 15.42 -11.18 -5.53
CA HIS A 206 15.17 -9.82 -5.98
C HIS A 206 13.89 -9.73 -6.80
N TYR A 207 12.88 -9.02 -6.28
CA TYR A 207 11.65 -8.73 -7.02
C TYR A 207 11.92 -8.13 -8.41
N CYS A 208 11.04 -8.43 -9.36
CA CYS A 208 11.14 -7.93 -10.73
C CYS A 208 11.13 -6.39 -10.78
N ARG A 209 12.24 -5.80 -11.24
CA ARG A 209 12.39 -4.34 -11.37
C ARG A 209 11.50 -3.72 -12.45
N ARG A 210 10.88 -4.54 -13.30
CA ARG A 210 9.91 -4.13 -14.32
C ARG A 210 8.50 -3.92 -13.75
N TRP A 211 8.26 -4.21 -12.47
CA TRP A 211 7.02 -3.79 -11.83
C TRP A 211 7.00 -2.27 -11.66
N VAL A 212 5.90 -1.65 -12.08
CA VAL A 212 5.62 -0.22 -11.85
C VAL A 212 5.76 0.14 -10.36
N SER A 213 5.43 -0.78 -9.44
CA SER A 213 5.63 -0.64 -8.00
C SER A 213 7.05 -0.24 -7.61
N LEU A 214 8.06 -0.87 -8.21
CA LEU A 214 9.47 -0.67 -7.87
C LEU A 214 10.12 0.39 -8.75
N ARG A 215 9.80 0.39 -10.05
CA ARG A 215 10.26 1.40 -11.00
C ARG A 215 9.84 2.80 -10.55
N LEU A 216 8.55 3.01 -10.25
CA LEU A 216 8.06 4.33 -9.85
C LEU A 216 8.62 4.78 -8.50
N LEU A 217 8.94 3.84 -7.60
CA LEU A 217 9.61 4.15 -6.33
C LEU A 217 11.05 4.65 -6.55
N ALA A 218 11.79 4.03 -7.47
CA ALA A 218 13.12 4.48 -7.87
C ALA A 218 13.07 5.85 -8.56
N GLU A 219 12.11 6.07 -9.46
CA GLU A 219 11.87 7.37 -10.11
C GLU A 219 11.53 8.47 -9.09
N ALA A 220 10.67 8.17 -8.11
CA ALA A 220 10.33 9.10 -7.04
C ALA A 220 11.55 9.49 -6.21
N ARG A 221 12.47 8.54 -5.92
CA ARG A 221 13.74 8.85 -5.25
C ARG A 221 14.66 9.72 -6.09
N ALA A 222 14.79 9.43 -7.39
CA ALA A 222 15.60 10.23 -8.29
C ALA A 222 15.08 11.68 -8.36
N ALA A 223 13.77 11.85 -8.49
CA ALA A 223 13.12 13.17 -8.47
C ALA A 223 13.34 13.91 -7.14
N ALA A 224 13.19 13.21 -6.01
CA ALA A 224 13.42 13.82 -4.69
C ALA A 224 14.89 14.21 -4.47
N ALA A 225 15.84 13.42 -4.96
CA ALA A 225 17.28 13.75 -4.89
C ALA A 225 17.61 15.01 -5.69
N GLN A 226 16.97 15.22 -6.85
CA GLN A 226 17.14 16.42 -7.68
C GLN A 226 16.53 17.68 -7.03
N ALA A 227 15.42 17.54 -6.31
CA ALA A 227 14.76 18.65 -5.63
C ALA A 227 15.52 19.16 -4.39
N GLY A 228 16.47 18.39 -3.88
CA GLY A 228 17.31 18.73 -2.73
C GLY A 228 16.71 18.34 -1.36
N PRO A 229 17.52 18.36 -0.29
CA PRO A 229 17.16 17.77 1.00
C PRO A 229 16.06 18.51 1.77
N ALA A 230 15.78 19.78 1.43
CA ALA A 230 14.73 20.58 2.06
C ALA A 230 13.37 20.48 1.34
N ALA A 231 13.28 19.75 0.22
CA ALA A 231 12.06 19.63 -0.55
C ALA A 231 11.02 18.75 0.17
N LEU A 232 9.74 19.07 -0.05
CA LEU A 232 8.65 18.21 0.40
C LEU A 232 8.74 16.84 -0.30
N PRO A 233 8.28 15.75 0.35
CA PRO A 233 8.29 14.44 -0.26
C PRO A 233 7.50 14.41 -1.58
N THR A 234 8.17 13.96 -2.63
CA THR A 234 7.59 13.82 -3.97
C THR A 234 6.63 12.65 -3.97
N THR A 235 5.45 12.83 -4.57
CA THR A 235 4.48 11.75 -4.81
C THR A 235 4.25 11.63 -6.31
N LEU A 236 4.54 10.44 -6.86
CA LEU A 236 4.32 10.11 -8.25
C LEU A 236 3.17 9.12 -8.38
N LEU A 237 2.47 9.19 -9.50
CA LEU A 237 1.42 8.27 -9.91
C LEU A 237 1.78 7.72 -11.28
N ASP A 238 1.70 6.42 -11.46
CA ASP A 238 1.83 5.79 -12.78
C ASP A 238 0.96 4.53 -12.88
N VAL A 239 0.74 4.10 -14.12
CA VAL A 239 -0.02 2.91 -14.48
C VAL A 239 0.76 2.02 -15.43
N GLN A 240 0.53 0.72 -15.35
CA GLN A 240 1.18 -0.25 -16.23
C GLN A 240 0.28 -1.45 -16.46
N ARG A 241 0.20 -1.93 -17.69
CA ARG A 241 -0.31 -3.28 -17.96
C ARG A 241 0.83 -4.26 -17.77
N SER A 242 0.70 -5.16 -16.80
CA SER A 242 1.71 -6.16 -16.47
C SER A 242 1.22 -7.53 -16.90
N ARG A 243 1.95 -8.18 -17.83
CA ARG A 243 1.68 -9.56 -18.23
C ARG A 243 2.77 -10.47 -17.70
N TYR A 244 2.37 -11.52 -16.99
CA TYR A 244 3.32 -12.49 -16.43
C TYR A 244 3.89 -13.37 -17.54
N LEU A 245 5.21 -13.50 -17.54
CA LEU A 245 5.93 -14.28 -18.55
C LEU A 245 5.47 -15.74 -18.52
N GLY A 246 5.06 -16.26 -19.69
CA GLY A 246 4.61 -17.65 -19.82
C GLY A 246 3.18 -17.89 -19.36
N THR A 247 2.40 -16.85 -19.04
CA THR A 247 0.98 -16.96 -18.72
C THR A 247 0.15 -15.91 -19.49
N ASP A 248 -1.16 -16.12 -19.51
CA ASP A 248 -2.14 -15.13 -20.00
C ASP A 248 -2.59 -14.17 -18.89
N ASP A 249 -1.96 -14.22 -17.71
CA ASP A 249 -2.32 -13.36 -16.60
C ASP A 249 -1.80 -11.94 -16.86
N GLU A 250 -2.76 -11.05 -17.08
CA GLU A 250 -2.53 -9.65 -17.31
C GLU A 250 -3.27 -8.80 -16.28
N TYR A 251 -2.58 -7.80 -15.72
CA TYR A 251 -3.11 -6.90 -14.73
C TYR A 251 -2.87 -5.45 -15.11
N PHE A 252 -3.89 -4.61 -14.95
CA PHE A 252 -3.75 -3.17 -14.90
C PHE A 252 -3.31 -2.78 -13.49
N CYS A 253 -2.05 -2.35 -13.37
CA CYS A 253 -1.44 -1.94 -12.13
C CYS A 253 -1.47 -0.42 -12.01
N LEU A 254 -2.05 0.08 -10.94
CA LEU A 254 -2.05 1.49 -10.56
C LEU A 254 -1.18 1.68 -9.34
N THR A 255 -0.13 2.50 -9.45
CA THR A 255 0.85 2.71 -8.38
C THR A 255 0.93 4.18 -7.98
N LEU A 256 0.98 4.41 -6.68
CA LEU A 256 1.42 5.66 -6.07
C LEU A 256 2.74 5.42 -5.35
N ALA A 257 3.77 6.20 -5.66
CA ALA A 257 5.06 6.15 -4.99
C ALA A 257 5.36 7.47 -4.30
N ARG A 258 5.91 7.42 -3.09
CA ARG A 258 6.30 8.59 -2.31
C ARG A 258 7.72 8.44 -1.80
N ALA A 259 8.56 9.44 -2.06
CA ALA A 259 9.93 9.51 -1.60
C ALA A 259 10.28 10.92 -1.10
N GLY A 260 11.05 10.99 -0.02
CA GLY A 260 11.65 12.23 0.47
C GLY A 260 13.15 12.25 0.20
N ALA A 261 13.91 12.92 1.08
CA ALA A 261 15.37 12.93 1.05
C ALA A 261 15.96 11.50 0.98
N PRO A 262 17.21 11.33 0.49
CA PRO A 262 17.81 10.01 0.26
C PRO A 262 17.83 9.07 1.47
N ASP A 263 18.03 9.61 2.67
CA ASP A 263 18.05 8.94 3.97
C ASP A 263 16.65 8.75 4.59
N ALA A 264 15.62 9.29 3.94
CA ALA A 264 14.24 9.09 4.32
C ALA A 264 13.66 7.79 3.72
N PRO A 265 12.74 7.13 4.43
CA PRO A 265 12.01 6.00 3.92
C PRO A 265 11.14 6.46 2.77
N ALA A 266 11.10 5.63 1.75
CA ALA A 266 10.22 5.76 0.62
C ALA A 266 9.28 4.56 0.61
N MET A 267 8.12 4.75 -0.02
CA MET A 267 7.16 3.66 -0.17
C MET A 267 6.42 3.78 -1.48
N SER A 268 6.01 2.63 -2.01
CA SER A 268 5.01 2.56 -3.07
C SER A 268 3.87 1.65 -2.68
N VAL A 269 2.69 1.99 -3.16
CA VAL A 269 1.48 1.21 -2.99
C VAL A 269 0.84 1.00 -4.34
N THR A 270 0.42 -0.24 -4.60
CA THR A 270 -0.11 -0.65 -5.90
C THR A 270 -1.40 -1.42 -5.70
N ILE A 271 -2.38 -1.13 -6.53
CA ILE A 271 -3.53 -2.01 -6.75
C ILE A 271 -3.43 -2.57 -8.16
N GLY A 272 -3.45 -3.89 -8.28
CA GLY A 272 -3.49 -4.60 -9.55
C GLY A 272 -4.88 -5.14 -9.79
N LEU A 273 -5.45 -4.88 -10.95
CA LEU A 273 -6.77 -5.34 -11.37
C LEU A 273 -6.59 -6.24 -12.60
N ARG A 274 -7.16 -7.44 -12.59
CA ARG A 274 -7.07 -8.34 -13.75
C ARG A 274 -7.66 -7.65 -14.98
N CYS A 275 -6.95 -7.72 -16.11
CA CYS A 275 -7.43 -7.22 -17.40
C CYS A 275 -8.48 -8.18 -17.99
N ASP A 276 -9.71 -8.11 -17.48
CA ASP A 276 -10.86 -8.85 -17.99
C ASP A 276 -11.96 -7.90 -18.52
N GLU A 277 -13.03 -8.48 -19.04
CA GLU A 277 -14.17 -7.72 -19.54
C GLU A 277 -14.84 -6.88 -18.43
N ALA A 278 -14.85 -7.35 -17.19
CA ALA A 278 -15.42 -6.62 -16.07
C ALA A 278 -14.63 -5.32 -15.80
N LEU A 279 -13.29 -5.38 -15.85
CA LEU A 279 -12.46 -4.19 -15.73
C LEU A 279 -12.76 -3.18 -16.84
N GLN A 280 -12.81 -3.61 -18.11
CA GLN A 280 -13.08 -2.71 -19.25
C GLN A 280 -14.48 -2.10 -19.20
N GLN A 281 -15.47 -2.85 -18.71
CA GLN A 281 -16.82 -2.35 -18.51
C GLN A 281 -16.89 -1.27 -17.42
N GLN A 282 -16.12 -1.40 -16.34
CA GLN A 282 -16.13 -0.44 -15.24
C GLN A 282 -15.24 0.78 -15.50
N PHE A 283 -14.03 0.55 -15.99
CA PHE A 283 -13.01 1.58 -16.21
C PHE A 283 -13.07 2.01 -17.68
N LYS A 284 -13.86 3.05 -17.98
CA LYS A 284 -14.18 3.46 -19.35
C LYS A 284 -12.96 3.92 -20.15
N PHE A 285 -11.92 4.44 -19.49
CA PHE A 285 -10.65 4.79 -20.12
C PHE A 285 -9.80 3.55 -20.50
N LEU A 286 -10.16 2.36 -20.02
CA LEU A 286 -9.54 1.08 -20.37
C LEU A 286 -10.28 0.35 -21.49
N ALA A 287 -11.30 0.96 -22.10
CA ALA A 287 -12.02 0.38 -23.23
C ALA A 287 -11.10 0.04 -24.41
N ASP A 288 -10.00 0.79 -24.56
CA ASP A 288 -8.86 0.41 -25.40
C ASP A 288 -7.62 0.21 -24.54
N LEU A 289 -7.35 -1.04 -24.17
CA LEU A 289 -6.17 -1.40 -23.38
C LEU A 289 -4.85 -1.12 -24.12
N THR A 290 -4.86 -1.05 -25.46
CA THR A 290 -3.64 -0.82 -26.26
C THR A 290 -3.07 0.57 -26.09
N ALA A 291 -3.87 1.52 -25.60
CA ALA A 291 -3.42 2.86 -25.23
C ALA A 291 -2.47 2.89 -24.02
N PHE A 292 -2.31 1.78 -23.30
CA PHE A 292 -1.45 1.67 -22.13
C PHE A 292 -0.26 0.74 -22.40
N PRO A 293 0.94 1.09 -21.91
CA PRO A 293 2.14 0.29 -22.13
C PRO A 293 1.98 -1.09 -21.47
N LEU A 294 2.19 -2.13 -22.28
CA LEU A 294 2.27 -3.52 -21.84
C LEU A 294 3.72 -3.87 -21.54
N THR A 295 3.97 -4.27 -20.30
CA THR A 295 5.27 -4.71 -19.82
C THR A 295 5.20 -6.20 -19.47
N ILE A 296 6.09 -7.00 -20.05
CA ILE A 296 6.27 -8.39 -19.64
C ILE A 296 7.02 -8.41 -18.32
N VAL A 297 6.47 -9.07 -17.31
CA VAL A 297 7.03 -9.10 -15.96
C VAL A 297 7.15 -10.54 -15.46
N ASN A 298 7.84 -10.71 -14.35
CA ASN A 298 7.86 -11.98 -13.62
C ASN A 298 7.90 -11.69 -12.11
N GLU A 299 8.04 -12.70 -11.27
CA GLU A 299 8.11 -12.58 -9.80
C GLU A 299 9.46 -12.02 -9.34
N THR A 300 10.53 -12.78 -9.56
CA THR A 300 11.88 -12.46 -9.09
C THR A 300 12.90 -12.62 -10.21
N CYS A 301 14.04 -11.92 -10.12
CA CYS A 301 15.10 -12.00 -11.11
C CYS A 301 15.70 -13.41 -11.17
N GLU A 302 15.88 -14.05 -10.03
CA GLU A 302 16.48 -15.36 -9.84
C GLU A 302 15.66 -16.48 -10.49
N ARG A 303 14.35 -16.29 -10.59
CA ARG A 303 13.38 -17.21 -11.23
C ARG A 303 13.01 -16.79 -12.65
N CYS A 304 13.53 -15.67 -13.14
CA CYS A 304 13.12 -15.14 -14.43
C CYS A 304 13.94 -15.72 -15.57
N PRO A 305 13.32 -16.48 -16.51
CA PRO A 305 14.03 -17.04 -17.67
C PRO A 305 14.31 -16.02 -18.78
N LEU A 306 13.81 -14.79 -18.67
CA LEU A 306 14.01 -13.74 -19.68
C LEU A 306 15.50 -13.37 -19.81
N THR A 307 16.09 -13.59 -20.98
CA THR A 307 17.55 -13.48 -21.19
C THR A 307 18.02 -12.05 -21.42
N ASP A 308 17.20 -11.18 -21.98
CA ASP A 308 17.51 -9.83 -22.45
C ASP A 308 16.91 -8.72 -21.55
N CYS A 309 16.70 -9.03 -20.26
CA CYS A 309 16.15 -8.10 -19.28
C CYS A 309 17.21 -7.06 -18.83
N GLN A 310 17.05 -5.80 -19.25
CA GLN A 310 17.97 -4.70 -18.90
C GLN A 310 17.82 -4.26 -17.44
N GLU A 311 16.68 -4.54 -16.81
CA GLU A 311 16.37 -4.18 -15.43
C GLU A 311 16.71 -5.29 -14.44
N ARG A 312 17.39 -6.34 -14.90
CA ARG A 312 17.72 -7.52 -14.08
C ARG A 312 18.64 -7.14 -12.93
N ALA A 313 18.16 -7.36 -11.70
CA ALA A 313 18.93 -7.10 -10.48
C ALA A 313 19.78 -8.28 -10.01
N ALA A 314 19.45 -9.51 -10.44
CA ALA A 314 20.15 -10.71 -10.03
C ALA A 314 20.18 -11.79 -11.14
N PRO A 315 21.20 -12.66 -11.18
CA PRO A 315 21.29 -13.76 -12.14
C PRO A 315 20.16 -14.78 -11.95
N PRO A 316 19.69 -15.45 -13.03
CA PRO A 316 18.56 -16.39 -12.98
C PRO A 316 18.95 -17.76 -12.41
N VAL A 317 19.47 -17.79 -11.18
CA VAL A 317 20.06 -18.98 -10.56
C VAL A 317 19.07 -20.13 -10.40
N GLN A 318 17.77 -19.86 -10.18
CA GLN A 318 16.76 -20.91 -10.06
C GLN A 318 16.45 -21.54 -11.42
N VAL A 319 16.46 -20.74 -12.49
CA VAL A 319 16.29 -21.24 -13.86
C VAL A 319 17.45 -22.16 -14.23
N GLN A 320 18.68 -21.73 -13.92
CA GLN A 320 19.89 -22.53 -14.17
C GLN A 320 19.88 -23.83 -13.36
N ARG A 321 19.46 -23.79 -12.09
CA ARG A 321 19.31 -25.00 -11.25
C ARG A 321 18.26 -25.96 -11.79
N ALA A 322 17.11 -25.45 -12.23
CA ALA A 322 16.05 -26.26 -12.83
C ALA A 322 16.54 -26.95 -14.12
N ALA A 323 17.23 -26.22 -14.99
CA ALA A 323 17.81 -26.78 -16.22
C ALA A 323 18.86 -27.87 -15.93
N ARG A 324 19.75 -27.65 -14.95
CA ARG A 324 20.74 -28.66 -14.53
C ARG A 324 20.07 -29.91 -13.97
N ARG A 325 19.02 -29.75 -13.16
CA ARG A 325 18.26 -30.88 -12.60
C ARG A 325 17.57 -31.67 -13.71
N ALA A 326 16.90 -31.00 -14.65
CA ALA A 326 16.24 -31.67 -15.78
C ALA A 326 17.25 -32.43 -16.66
N ALA A 327 18.43 -31.86 -16.93
CA ALA A 327 19.48 -32.54 -17.67
C ALA A 327 20.01 -33.78 -16.92
N TYR A 328 20.17 -33.68 -15.60
CA TYR A 328 20.56 -34.83 -14.77
C TYR A 328 19.49 -35.93 -14.77
N GLU A 329 18.22 -35.57 -14.58
CA GLU A 329 17.10 -36.52 -14.62
C GLU A 329 17.00 -37.22 -15.98
N ALA A 330 17.17 -36.50 -17.08
CA ALA A 330 17.19 -37.07 -18.43
C ALA A 330 18.37 -38.03 -18.63
N ALA A 331 19.57 -37.66 -18.16
CA ALA A 331 20.74 -38.52 -18.23
C ALA A 331 20.56 -39.81 -17.40
N VAL A 332 20.01 -39.71 -16.20
CA VAL A 332 19.68 -40.88 -15.36
C VAL A 332 18.63 -41.76 -16.04
N ALA A 333 17.57 -41.16 -16.60
CA ALA A 333 16.53 -41.91 -17.31
C ALA A 333 17.10 -42.67 -18.54
N ALA A 334 18.01 -42.05 -19.30
CA ALA A 334 18.68 -42.70 -20.42
C ALA A 334 19.54 -43.90 -19.96
N LEU A 335 20.33 -43.73 -18.88
CA LEU A 335 21.13 -44.82 -18.30
C LEU A 335 20.28 -45.98 -17.77
N VAL A 336 19.06 -45.70 -17.29
CA VAL A 336 18.10 -46.73 -16.85
C VAL A 336 17.45 -47.45 -18.04
N ALA A 337 17.27 -46.77 -19.17
CA ALA A 337 16.60 -47.32 -20.36
C ALA A 337 17.47 -48.25 -21.22
N GLY A 338 18.81 -48.20 -21.06
CA GLY A 338 19.77 -49.01 -21.83
C GLY A 338 20.41 -48.22 -22.96
#